data_AF-A0A353Q0J2-F1
#
_entry.id   AF-A0A353Q0J2-F1
#
_cell.length_a   1.000
_cell.length_b   1.000
_cell.length_c   1.000
_cell.angle_alpha   90.00
_cell.angle_beta   90.00
_cell.angle_gamma   90.00
#
_symmetry.space_group_name_H-M   'P 1'
#
loop_
_entity.id
_entity.type
_entity.pdbx_description
1 polymer ?
#
loop_
_entity_poly.entity_id
_entity_poly.type
_entity_poly.pdbx_seq_one_letter_code
_entity_poly.pdbx_strand_id
1 'polypeptide(L)'
;MCYNLNWKDIKLPSKDKIISLEKANSIVFQKLGFDKEYIKYKNVKEKDSKEEIKLAYLFDSIPGAIDANSGELIDSMGKTIKEIKPIIFNDIKGSPSEENIKILSDLRIIDDETVNFNPYDYILQKDFIKYMVRSLEPYFVLTNEDSYDEYYKIAIDRKLISEKEKNINGNVSKEFAAKIAVRALNLGYTAELS
;
A
#
# COMPACT_ATOMS: atom_id res chain seq x y z
N MET A 1 -19.17 2.64 -35.24
CA MET A 1 -18.80 2.95 -33.84
C MET A 1 -20.08 2.88 -33.02
N CYS A 2 -20.13 2.00 -32.03
CA CYS A 2 -21.29 1.84 -31.17
C CYS A 2 -20.95 2.50 -29.83
N TYR A 3 -21.67 3.56 -29.48
CA TYR A 3 -21.52 4.23 -28.18
C TYR A 3 -22.47 3.53 -27.21
N ASN A 4 -21.92 2.87 -26.20
CA ASN A 4 -22.71 2.18 -25.19
C ASN A 4 -22.98 3.17 -24.04
N LEU A 5 -24.11 3.90 -24.12
CA LEU A 5 -24.54 4.84 -23.09
C LEU A 5 -25.52 4.14 -22.16
N ASN A 6 -25.06 3.77 -20.96
CA ASN A 6 -25.92 3.27 -19.89
C ASN A 6 -26.42 4.46 -19.06
N TRP A 7 -27.60 4.98 -19.43
CA TRP A 7 -28.31 5.97 -18.61
C TRP A 7 -28.93 5.25 -17.42
N LYS A 8 -28.57 5.68 -16.21
CA LYS A 8 -29.21 5.23 -14.98
C LYS A 8 -30.12 6.34 -14.47
N ASP A 9 -31.36 5.99 -14.17
CA ASP A 9 -32.33 6.90 -13.55
C ASP A 9 -32.05 6.99 -12.04
N ILE A 10 -31.04 7.76 -11.68
CA ILE A 10 -30.59 7.93 -10.30
C ILE A 10 -30.90 9.35 -9.86
N LYS A 11 -31.51 9.51 -8.69
CA LYS A 11 -31.61 10.81 -8.04
C LYS A 11 -30.24 11.24 -7.55
N LEU A 12 -29.74 12.36 -8.07
CA LEU A 12 -28.51 12.95 -7.57
C LEU A 12 -28.71 13.42 -6.11
N PRO A 13 -27.70 13.27 -5.25
CA PRO A 13 -27.76 13.77 -3.88
C PRO A 13 -27.88 15.31 -3.87
N SER A 14 -28.51 15.84 -2.81
CA SER A 14 -28.67 17.29 -2.64
C SER A 14 -27.32 18.00 -2.48
N LYS A 15 -27.24 19.25 -2.95
CA LYS A 15 -26.08 20.13 -2.77
C LYS A 15 -26.07 20.88 -1.43
N ASP A 16 -27.12 20.75 -0.62
CA ASP A 16 -27.31 21.63 0.55
C ASP A 16 -26.26 21.47 1.66
N LYS A 17 -25.50 20.37 1.68
CA LYS A 17 -24.51 20.04 2.72
C LYS A 17 -23.09 19.86 2.22
N ILE A 18 -22.77 20.38 1.02
CA ILE A 18 -21.43 20.25 0.48
C ILE A 18 -20.48 21.34 1.02
N ILE A 19 -19.21 21.01 1.12
CA ILE A 19 -18.13 21.95 1.43
C ILE A 19 -17.96 22.96 0.28
N SER A 20 -17.49 24.17 0.62
CA SER A 20 -17.11 25.15 -0.39
C SER A 20 -15.84 24.71 -1.14
N LEU A 21 -15.64 25.26 -2.34
CA LEU A 21 -14.41 25.05 -3.11
C LEU A 21 -13.16 25.52 -2.33
N GLU A 22 -13.27 26.64 -1.61
CA GLU A 22 -12.20 27.16 -0.75
C GLU A 22 -11.84 26.19 0.36
N LYS A 23 -12.85 25.60 1.03
CA LYS A 23 -12.64 24.58 2.05
C LYS A 23 -12.01 23.32 1.46
N ALA A 24 -12.47 22.88 0.28
CA ALA A 24 -11.89 21.74 -0.43
C ALA A 24 -10.40 21.97 -0.73
N ASN A 25 -10.05 23.12 -1.33
CA ASN A 25 -8.66 23.49 -1.60
C ASN A 25 -7.82 23.53 -0.32
N SER A 26 -8.33 24.15 0.75
CA SER A 26 -7.64 24.21 2.03
C SER A 26 -7.34 22.83 2.60
N ILE A 27 -8.27 21.88 2.49
CA ILE A 27 -8.07 20.50 2.97
C ILE A 27 -6.99 19.81 2.15
N VAL A 28 -7.03 19.94 0.82
CA VAL A 28 -6.05 19.31 -0.09
C VAL A 28 -4.63 19.81 0.25
N PHE A 29 -4.41 21.12 0.33
CA PHE A 29 -3.08 21.67 0.64
C PHE A 29 -2.62 21.45 2.08
N GLN A 30 -3.52 21.17 3.03
CA GLN A 30 -3.14 20.85 4.42
C GLN A 30 -2.81 19.37 4.60
N LYS A 31 -3.54 18.48 3.92
CA LYS A 31 -3.42 17.02 4.10
C LYS A 31 -2.40 16.38 3.17
N LEU A 32 -2.16 16.96 2.01
CA LEU A 32 -1.19 16.47 1.05
C LEU A 32 0.06 17.34 1.12
N GLY A 33 1.23 16.72 1.21
CA GLY A 33 2.46 17.46 0.93
C GLY A 33 2.41 17.97 -0.51
N PHE A 34 2.87 19.21 -0.69
CA PHE A 34 2.92 19.88 -1.98
C PHE A 34 4.29 20.52 -2.13
N ASP A 35 5.19 19.84 -2.84
CA ASP A 35 6.59 20.25 -2.97
C ASP A 35 7.11 20.07 -4.41
N LYS A 36 8.34 20.53 -4.63
CA LYS A 36 9.02 20.43 -5.92
C LYS A 36 9.62 19.05 -6.10
N GLU A 37 9.21 18.40 -7.17
CA GLU A 37 9.73 17.10 -7.59
C GLU A 37 10.25 17.14 -9.03
N TYR A 38 11.23 16.29 -9.32
CA TYR A 38 11.71 16.09 -10.69
C TYR A 38 10.87 15.02 -11.38
N ILE A 39 10.19 15.41 -12.47
CA ILE A 39 9.37 14.52 -13.29
C ILE A 39 10.03 14.24 -14.63
N LYS A 40 9.78 13.04 -15.16
CA LYS A 40 9.97 12.75 -16.58
C LYS A 40 8.77 13.29 -17.35
N TYR A 41 9.01 14.30 -18.18
CA TYR A 41 7.99 14.91 -19.01
C TYR A 41 8.18 14.52 -20.48
N LYS A 42 7.08 14.18 -21.16
CA LYS A 42 7.03 13.95 -22.60
C LYS A 42 5.84 14.69 -23.21
N ASN A 43 6.08 15.46 -24.27
CA ASN A 43 5.02 16.13 -25.00
C ASN A 43 4.31 15.14 -25.91
N VAL A 44 3.18 14.60 -25.44
CA VAL A 44 2.35 13.63 -26.18
C VAL A 44 1.74 14.19 -27.47
N LYS A 45 1.76 15.50 -27.71
CA LYS A 45 1.30 16.10 -28.97
C LYS A 45 2.37 16.08 -30.07
N GLU A 46 3.64 15.88 -29.70
CA GLU A 46 4.77 15.83 -30.62
C GLU A 46 5.27 14.39 -30.77
N LYS A 47 5.17 13.85 -31.99
CA LYS A 47 5.46 12.44 -32.28
C LYS A 47 6.89 12.01 -31.89
N ASP A 48 7.85 12.94 -31.99
CA ASP A 48 9.27 12.71 -31.73
C ASP A 48 9.76 13.45 -30.47
N SER A 49 8.85 13.82 -29.57
CA SER A 49 9.20 14.40 -28.29
C SER A 49 10.14 13.46 -27.52
N LYS A 50 11.31 14.00 -27.14
CA LYS A 50 12.21 13.34 -26.20
C LYS A 50 11.68 13.53 -24.78
N GLU A 51 12.01 12.57 -23.92
CA GLU A 51 11.78 12.72 -22.49
C GLU A 51 12.76 13.75 -21.91
N GLU A 52 12.22 14.68 -21.13
CA GLU A 52 12.98 15.71 -20.45
C GLU A 52 12.74 15.60 -18.94
N ILE A 53 13.78 15.84 -18.13
CA ILE A 53 13.62 16.00 -16.69
C ILE A 53 13.21 17.45 -16.40
N LYS A 54 12.06 17.62 -15.76
CA LYS A 54 11.54 18.95 -15.37
C LYS A 54 11.28 19.00 -13.87
N LEU A 55 11.53 20.16 -13.27
CA LEU A 55 11.11 20.44 -11.91
C LEU A 55 9.67 20.93 -11.94
N ALA A 56 8.77 20.24 -11.25
CA ALA A 56 7.35 20.57 -11.14
C ALA A 56 6.93 20.58 -9.67
N TYR A 57 5.91 21.36 -9.34
CA TYR A 57 5.26 21.21 -8.03
C TYR A 57 4.19 20.12 -8.14
N LEU A 58 4.27 19.14 -7.26
CA LEU A 58 3.38 17.98 -7.22
C LEU A 58 2.89 17.76 -5.80
N PHE A 59 1.76 17.06 -5.69
CA PHE A 59 1.34 16.49 -4.42
C PHE A 59 1.99 15.12 -4.22
N ASP A 60 2.44 14.82 -3.00
CA ASP A 60 3.12 13.56 -2.64
C ASP A 60 2.31 12.31 -2.99
N SER A 61 0.97 12.46 -3.00
CA SER A 61 0.03 11.44 -3.43
C SER A 61 -1.21 12.11 -4.00
N ILE A 62 -1.69 11.62 -5.14
CA ILE A 62 -2.91 12.14 -5.77
C ILE A 62 -4.08 11.32 -5.22
N PRO A 63 -4.92 11.88 -4.33
CA PRO A 63 -6.16 11.22 -3.96
C PRO A 63 -7.05 11.11 -5.21
N GLY A 64 -7.89 10.07 -5.27
CA GLY A 64 -8.86 9.92 -6.36
C GLY A 64 -9.82 11.12 -6.43
N ALA A 65 -10.30 11.58 -5.27
CA ALA A 65 -11.12 12.79 -5.11
C ALA A 65 -11.18 13.25 -3.64
N ILE A 66 -11.95 14.32 -3.38
CA ILE A 66 -12.41 14.71 -2.04
C ILE A 66 -13.93 14.52 -1.97
N ASP A 67 -14.43 13.90 -0.90
CA ASP A 67 -15.87 13.77 -0.66
C ASP A 67 -16.47 15.15 -0.37
N ALA A 68 -17.50 15.52 -1.13
CA ALA A 68 -18.06 16.86 -1.07
C ALA A 68 -18.82 17.13 0.24
N ASN A 69 -19.32 16.12 0.96
CA ASN A 69 -20.08 16.32 2.20
C ASN A 69 -19.18 16.39 3.43
N SER A 70 -18.22 15.47 3.52
CA SER A 70 -17.33 15.29 4.66
C SER A 70 -16.01 16.05 4.53
N GLY A 71 -15.52 16.26 3.30
CA GLY A 71 -14.17 16.75 3.04
C GLY A 71 -13.08 15.70 3.27
N GLU A 72 -13.45 14.41 3.34
CA GLU A 72 -12.48 13.32 3.39
C GLU A 72 -11.84 13.08 2.03
N LEU A 73 -10.56 12.75 2.00
CA LEU A 73 -9.91 12.28 0.77
C LEU A 73 -10.43 10.88 0.47
N ILE A 74 -10.78 10.61 -0.78
CA ILE A 74 -11.30 9.32 -1.22
C ILE A 74 -10.50 8.79 -2.42
N ASP A 75 -10.40 7.48 -2.53
CA ASP A 75 -9.76 6.82 -3.67
C ASP A 75 -10.68 6.83 -4.91
N SER A 76 -10.20 6.23 -6.01
CA SER A 76 -10.98 6.13 -7.26
C SER A 76 -12.24 5.26 -7.14
N MET A 77 -12.37 4.48 -6.06
CA MET A 77 -13.55 3.68 -5.73
C MET A 77 -14.52 4.43 -4.79
N GLY A 78 -14.16 5.63 -4.33
CA GLY A 78 -14.94 6.43 -3.40
C GLY A 78 -14.78 6.02 -1.94
N LYS A 79 -13.77 5.21 -1.59
CA LYS A 79 -13.47 4.83 -0.21
C LYS A 79 -12.54 5.88 0.42
N THR A 80 -12.79 6.24 1.68
CA THR A 80 -11.95 7.16 2.43
C THR A 80 -10.50 6.67 2.49
N ILE A 81 -9.58 7.53 2.04
CA ILE A 81 -8.15 7.38 2.21
C ILE A 81 -7.85 7.70 3.67
N LYS A 82 -7.50 6.67 4.44
CA LYS A 82 -7.03 6.84 5.80
C LYS A 82 -5.65 7.49 5.77
N GLU A 83 -5.44 8.46 6.65
CA GLU A 83 -4.13 9.08 6.83
C GLU A 83 -3.10 8.00 7.20
N ILE A 84 -2.00 7.95 6.45
CA ILE A 84 -0.89 7.03 6.69
C ILE A 84 -0.14 7.54 7.93
N LYS A 85 -0.65 7.24 9.12
CA LYS A 85 0.03 7.59 10.38
C LYS A 85 1.27 6.72 10.58
N PRO A 86 2.43 7.30 10.96
CA PRO A 86 3.59 6.50 11.30
C PRO A 86 3.23 5.43 12.33
N ILE A 87 3.64 4.18 12.08
CA ILE A 87 3.45 3.10 13.03
C ILE A 87 4.59 3.16 14.02
N ILE A 88 4.27 3.35 15.30
CA ILE A 88 5.24 3.54 16.37
C ILE A 88 4.97 2.48 17.44
N PHE A 89 5.98 1.68 17.73
CA PHE A 89 5.94 0.67 18.78
C PHE A 89 6.68 1.15 20.03
N ASN A 90 6.12 0.91 21.22
CA ASN A 90 6.69 1.40 22.47
C ASN A 90 7.87 0.56 22.98
N ASP A 91 8.00 -0.68 22.53
CA ASP A 91 8.85 -1.72 23.14
C ASP A 91 10.05 -2.14 22.27
N ILE A 92 10.28 -1.47 21.14
CA ILE A 92 11.39 -1.80 20.24
C ILE A 92 12.71 -1.13 20.64
N LYS A 93 12.69 -0.14 21.55
CA LYS A 93 13.87 0.64 21.93
C LYS A 93 14.93 -0.23 22.59
N GLY A 94 16.14 -0.23 22.04
CA GLY A 94 17.28 -1.04 22.53
C GLY A 94 17.27 -2.49 22.03
N SER A 95 16.28 -2.88 21.21
CA SER A 95 16.33 -4.15 20.49
C SER A 95 17.41 -4.11 19.42
N PRO A 96 18.19 -5.19 19.20
CA PRO A 96 19.10 -5.30 18.05
C PRO A 96 18.40 -5.14 16.69
N SER A 97 17.07 -5.26 16.64
CA SER A 97 16.27 -5.12 15.42
C SER A 97 15.46 -3.82 15.35
N GLU A 98 15.70 -2.87 16.26
CA GLU A 98 14.94 -1.61 16.33
C GLU A 98 14.89 -0.87 14.98
N GLU A 99 16.04 -0.69 14.34
CA GLU A 99 16.14 0.01 13.05
C GLU A 99 15.40 -0.74 11.94
N ASN A 100 15.57 -2.07 11.86
CA ASN A 100 14.89 -2.90 10.86
C ASN A 100 13.37 -2.86 11.03
N ILE A 101 12.86 -2.89 12.27
CA ILE A 101 11.42 -2.80 12.55
C ILE A 101 10.88 -1.45 12.11
N LYS A 102 11.59 -0.34 12.37
CA LYS A 102 11.20 1.00 11.90
C LYS A 102 11.15 1.06 10.37
N ILE A 103 12.19 0.60 9.69
CA ILE A 103 12.23 0.58 8.21
C ILE A 103 11.05 -0.22 7.63
N LEU A 104 10.80 -1.42 8.16
CA LEU A 104 9.69 -2.25 7.70
C LEU A 104 8.31 -1.63 7.98
N SER A 105 8.19 -0.84 9.05
CA SER A 105 6.96 -0.12 9.41
C SER A 105 6.73 1.10 8.52
N ASP A 106 7.79 1.87 8.26
CA ASP A 106 7.78 3.03 7.35
C ASP A 106 7.42 2.61 5.92
N LEU A 107 7.94 1.44 5.48
CA LEU A 107 7.60 0.82 4.21
C LEU A 107 6.22 0.14 4.20
N ARG A 108 5.47 0.19 5.31
CA ARG A 108 4.18 -0.50 5.48
C ARG A 108 4.25 -2.00 5.18
N ILE A 109 5.40 -2.63 5.40
CA ILE A 109 5.49 -4.10 5.37
C ILE A 109 4.93 -4.64 6.70
N ILE A 110 5.34 -4.03 7.81
CA ILE A 110 4.67 -4.18 9.10
C ILE A 110 3.60 -3.10 9.18
N ASP A 111 2.35 -3.52 9.35
CA ASP A 111 1.18 -2.63 9.40
C ASP A 111 0.32 -2.86 10.64
N ASP A 112 0.88 -3.52 11.66
CA ASP A 112 0.19 -3.84 12.90
C ASP A 112 -0.24 -2.57 13.62
N GLU A 113 -1.54 -2.44 13.88
CA GLU A 113 -2.10 -1.33 14.67
C GLU A 113 -2.04 -1.62 16.19
N THR A 114 -0.96 -2.26 16.65
CA THR A 114 -0.72 -2.58 18.07
C THR A 114 0.16 -1.54 18.75
N VAL A 115 0.08 -1.48 20.09
CA VAL A 115 0.94 -0.59 20.90
C VAL A 115 2.39 -1.11 21.00
N ASN A 116 2.54 -2.44 20.99
CA ASN A 116 3.82 -3.14 21.15
C ASN A 116 4.03 -4.09 19.97
N PHE A 117 5.28 -4.21 19.53
CA PHE A 117 5.70 -5.16 18.51
C PHE A 117 6.06 -6.53 19.09
N ASN A 118 6.52 -6.57 20.35
CA ASN A 118 7.06 -7.73 21.04
C ASN A 118 8.25 -8.36 20.30
N PRO A 119 9.39 -7.65 20.15
CA PRO A 119 10.51 -8.05 19.29
C PRO A 119 11.22 -9.35 19.70
N TYR A 120 10.93 -9.88 20.89
CA TYR A 120 11.52 -11.12 21.42
C TYR A 120 10.57 -12.31 21.39
N ASP A 121 9.30 -12.09 21.03
CA ASP A 121 8.31 -13.15 20.92
C ASP A 121 8.47 -13.91 19.61
N TYR A 122 7.98 -15.15 19.58
CA TYR A 122 7.90 -15.90 18.34
C TYR A 122 6.83 -15.29 17.44
N ILE A 123 7.19 -15.01 16.19
CA ILE A 123 6.23 -14.60 15.17
C ILE A 123 5.35 -15.80 14.75
N LEU A 124 4.05 -15.55 14.64
CA LEU A 124 3.10 -16.52 14.08
C LEU A 124 3.25 -16.58 12.57
N GLN A 125 3.01 -17.76 11.98
CA GLN A 125 3.18 -17.95 10.54
C GLN A 125 2.28 -17.02 9.73
N LYS A 126 1.06 -16.75 10.18
CA LYS A 126 0.15 -15.81 9.51
C LYS A 126 0.76 -14.41 9.33
N ASP A 127 1.43 -13.89 10.36
CA ASP A 127 2.03 -12.55 10.35
C ASP A 127 3.31 -12.55 9.52
N PHE A 128 4.13 -13.59 9.66
CA PHE A 128 5.31 -13.78 8.84
C PHE A 128 4.98 -13.86 7.34
N ILE A 129 3.97 -14.65 6.95
CA ILE A 129 3.54 -14.78 5.55
C ILE A 129 2.95 -13.48 5.03
N LYS A 130 2.14 -12.77 5.83
CA LYS A 130 1.64 -11.43 5.49
C LYS A 130 2.80 -10.49 5.16
N TYR A 131 3.78 -10.36 6.04
CA TYR A 131 4.92 -9.47 5.82
C TYR A 131 5.80 -9.89 4.64
N MET A 132 6.02 -11.20 4.45
CA MET A 132 6.79 -11.73 3.30
C MET A 132 6.08 -11.46 1.96
N VAL A 133 4.76 -11.52 1.91
CA VAL A 133 4.02 -11.19 0.69
C VAL A 133 4.07 -9.68 0.43
N ARG A 134 3.84 -8.85 1.46
CA ARG A 134 3.91 -7.39 1.35
C ARG A 134 5.28 -6.89 0.91
N SER A 135 6.36 -7.52 1.38
CA SER A 135 7.72 -7.15 0.98
C SER A 135 8.01 -7.44 -0.49
N LEU A 136 7.31 -8.41 -1.09
CA LEU A 136 7.44 -8.76 -2.51
C LEU A 136 6.45 -7.98 -3.40
N GLU A 137 5.32 -7.53 -2.84
CA GLU A 137 4.22 -6.91 -3.57
C GLU A 137 3.78 -5.58 -2.94
N PRO A 138 4.64 -4.54 -2.97
CA PRO A 138 4.35 -3.27 -2.28
C PRO A 138 3.13 -2.50 -2.83
N TYR A 139 2.63 -2.86 -4.02
CA TYR A 139 1.50 -2.19 -4.67
C TYR A 139 0.26 -3.07 -4.85
N PHE A 140 0.24 -4.30 -4.30
CA PHE A 140 -0.90 -5.19 -4.47
C PHE A 140 -2.01 -4.83 -3.48
N VAL A 141 -3.10 -4.26 -4.00
CA VAL A 141 -4.29 -3.95 -3.20
C VAL A 141 -5.11 -5.22 -3.03
N LEU A 142 -5.19 -5.71 -1.80
CA LEU A 142 -6.04 -6.85 -1.46
C LEU A 142 -7.50 -6.42 -1.42
N THR A 143 -8.37 -7.30 -1.93
CA THR A 143 -9.81 -7.08 -1.87
C THR A 143 -10.35 -7.17 -0.45
N ASN A 144 -9.64 -7.90 0.41
CA ASN A 144 -9.94 -8.02 1.84
C ASN A 144 -8.65 -8.16 2.67
N GLU A 145 -8.06 -7.04 3.07
CA GLU A 145 -6.83 -6.98 3.88
C GLU A 145 -6.93 -7.70 5.24
N ASP A 146 -8.15 -7.85 5.78
CA ASP A 146 -8.39 -8.49 7.07
C ASP A 146 -8.34 -10.03 7.00
N SER A 147 -8.27 -10.61 5.79
CA SER A 147 -8.22 -12.05 5.59
C SER A 147 -6.82 -12.54 5.28
N TYR A 148 -6.24 -13.32 6.21
CA TYR A 148 -4.98 -14.01 5.97
C TYR A 148 -5.04 -14.97 4.77
N ASP A 149 -6.22 -15.45 4.36
CA ASP A 149 -6.33 -16.42 3.27
C ASP A 149 -5.82 -15.88 1.93
N GLU A 150 -5.98 -14.58 1.65
CA GLU A 150 -5.45 -14.00 0.42
C GLU A 150 -3.91 -14.01 0.42
N TYR A 151 -3.29 -13.67 1.57
CA TYR A 151 -1.83 -13.75 1.73
C TYR A 151 -1.31 -15.19 1.57
N TYR A 152 -1.99 -16.17 2.14
CA TYR A 152 -1.60 -17.58 1.97
C TYR A 152 -1.74 -18.04 0.52
N LYS A 153 -2.82 -17.65 -0.16
CA LYS A 153 -3.00 -17.96 -1.59
C LYS A 153 -1.85 -17.40 -2.41
N ILE A 154 -1.51 -16.14 -2.24
CA ILE A 154 -0.39 -15.50 -2.95
C ILE A 154 0.92 -16.23 -2.64
N ALA A 155 1.17 -16.55 -1.37
CA ALA A 155 2.39 -17.25 -0.97
C ALA A 155 2.50 -18.67 -1.59
N ILE A 156 1.37 -19.37 -1.74
CA ILE A 156 1.31 -20.70 -2.39
C ILE A 156 1.49 -20.58 -3.90
N ASP A 157 0.80 -19.64 -4.54
CA ASP A 157 0.90 -19.40 -5.99
C ASP A 157 2.32 -19.01 -6.40
N ARG A 158 3.01 -18.25 -5.54
CA ARG A 158 4.42 -17.89 -5.68
C ARG A 158 5.39 -18.99 -5.25
N LYS A 159 4.89 -20.13 -4.79
CA LYS A 159 5.70 -21.25 -4.31
C LYS A 159 6.65 -20.87 -3.15
N LEU A 160 6.29 -19.84 -2.38
CA LEU A 160 6.98 -19.50 -1.13
C LEU A 160 6.73 -20.62 -0.12
N ILE A 161 5.48 -21.05 0.00
CA ILE A 161 5.05 -22.20 0.80
C ILE A 161 4.19 -23.14 -0.06
N SER A 162 3.91 -24.33 0.46
CA SER A 162 2.92 -25.27 -0.06
C SER A 162 1.74 -25.40 0.91
N GLU A 163 0.63 -25.96 0.45
CA GLU A 163 -0.55 -26.22 1.29
C GLU A 163 -0.22 -27.05 2.55
N LYS A 164 0.71 -28.00 2.44
CA LYS A 164 1.14 -28.84 3.57
C LYS A 164 1.96 -28.08 4.61
N GLU A 165 2.52 -26.93 4.24
CA GLU A 165 3.34 -26.09 5.11
C GLU A 165 2.49 -25.01 5.82
N LYS A 166 1.20 -24.87 5.47
CA LYS A 166 0.27 -23.92 6.09
C LYS A 166 -0.03 -24.34 7.54
N ASN A 167 0.29 -23.44 8.47
CA ASN A 167 0.05 -23.53 9.89
C ASN A 167 -0.16 -22.11 10.46
N ILE A 168 -1.34 -21.54 10.23
CA ILE A 168 -1.70 -20.14 10.51
C ILE A 168 -1.28 -19.68 11.92
N ASN A 169 -1.54 -20.50 12.93
CA ASN A 169 -1.29 -20.17 14.34
C ASN A 169 0.02 -20.79 14.87
N GLY A 170 0.85 -21.34 14.00
CA GLY A 170 2.13 -21.93 14.38
C GLY A 170 3.24 -20.89 14.46
N ASN A 171 4.16 -21.07 15.39
CA ASN A 171 5.37 -20.26 15.47
C ASN A 171 6.31 -20.57 14.29
N VAL A 172 6.96 -19.54 13.77
CA VAL A 172 7.96 -19.67 12.71
C VAL A 172 9.34 -19.97 13.29
N SER A 173 9.96 -21.05 12.81
CA SER A 173 11.35 -21.36 13.13
C SER A 173 12.33 -20.62 12.22
N LYS A 174 13.59 -20.50 12.64
CA LYS A 174 14.65 -19.89 11.83
C LYS A 174 14.87 -20.63 10.51
N GLU A 175 14.81 -21.96 10.54
CA GLU A 175 14.95 -22.81 9.36
C GLU A 175 13.80 -22.58 8.37
N PHE A 176 12.58 -22.45 8.87
CA PHE A 176 11.43 -22.11 8.03
C PHE A 176 11.61 -20.73 7.41
N ALA A 177 11.89 -19.69 8.22
CA ALA A 177 12.07 -18.33 7.72
C ALA A 177 13.17 -18.24 6.64
N ALA A 178 14.33 -18.87 6.88
CA ALA A 178 15.44 -18.90 5.92
C ALA A 178 15.03 -19.55 4.59
N LYS A 179 14.32 -20.68 4.65
CA LYS A 179 13.82 -21.37 3.47
C LYS A 179 12.85 -20.52 2.65
N ILE A 180 11.94 -19.77 3.30
CA ILE A 180 11.02 -18.87 2.59
C ILE A 180 11.76 -17.70 1.97
N ALA A 181 12.73 -17.11 2.68
CA ALA A 181 13.55 -16.01 2.16
C ALA A 181 14.34 -16.43 0.91
N VAL A 182 14.95 -17.63 0.88
CA VAL A 182 15.65 -18.15 -0.30
C VAL A 182 14.70 -18.33 -1.49
N ARG A 183 13.49 -18.88 -1.25
CA ARG A 183 12.47 -19.02 -2.30
C ARG A 183 12.05 -17.67 -2.85
N ALA A 184 11.86 -16.67 -1.98
CA ALA A 184 11.50 -15.31 -2.37
C ALA A 184 12.57 -14.64 -3.24
N LEU A 185 13.85 -14.75 -2.87
CA LEU A 185 14.96 -14.16 -3.63
C LEU A 185 15.13 -14.79 -5.02
N ASN A 186 14.95 -16.10 -5.14
CA ASN A 186 15.03 -16.77 -6.44
C ASN A 186 13.92 -16.35 -7.41
N LEU A 187 12.73 -15.98 -6.92
CA LEU A 187 11.67 -15.41 -7.76
C LEU A 187 12.12 -14.08 -8.37
N GLY A 188 12.77 -13.22 -7.57
CA GLY A 188 13.35 -11.96 -8.04
C GLY A 188 14.36 -12.18 -9.16
N TYR A 189 15.28 -13.13 -8.98
CA TYR A 189 16.28 -13.47 -10.01
C TYR A 189 15.64 -13.97 -11.32
N THR A 190 14.59 -14.79 -11.24
CA THR A 190 13.89 -15.24 -12.45
C THR A 190 13.13 -14.13 -13.17
N ALA A 191 12.69 -13.09 -12.46
CA ALA A 191 12.00 -11.94 -13.05
C ALA A 191 12.95 -11.00 -13.82
N GLU A 192 14.25 -11.00 -13.52
CA GLU A 192 15.25 -10.24 -14.29
C GLU A 192 15.66 -10.92 -15.61
N LEU A 193 15.39 -12.22 -15.75
CA LEU A 193 15.76 -13.02 -16.93
C LEU A 193 14.65 -13.15 -17.98
N SER A 194 13.47 -12.59 -17.73
CA SER A 194 12.27 -12.67 -18.60
C SER A 194 11.96 -11.36 -19.31
#